data_AF-A0A2E3IYF5-F1
#
_entry.id   AF-A0A2E3IYF5-F1
#
_cell.length_a   1.000
_cell.length_b   1.000
_cell.length_c   1.000
_cell.angle_alpha   90.00
_cell.angle_beta   90.00
_cell.angle_gamma   90.00
#
_symmetry.space_group_name_H-M   'P 1'
#
loop_
_entity.id
_entity.type
_entity.pdbx_description
1 polymer ?
#
loop_
_entity_poly.entity_id
_entity_poly.type
_entity_poly.pdbx_seq_one_letter_code
_entity_poly.pdbx_strand_id
1 'polypeptide(L)'
;MHFHTTSFRGIGTITRRELDDRFPRKVRDVVPFRVRDYDITSFSTEVPVANLMQLGTAEDLFCRIALTDLSGKRKDLEHLQEATRRPALQSSLAIHREIGVGR
;
A
#
# COMPACT_ATOMS: atom_id res chain seq x y z
N MET A 1 -2.57 -1.49 9.96
CA MET A 1 -3.12 -0.87 8.74
C MET A 1 -2.65 -1.65 7.51
N HIS A 2 -3.40 -1.64 6.40
CA HIS A 2 -3.03 -2.34 5.17
C HIS A 2 -2.37 -1.40 4.18
N PHE A 3 -1.27 -1.87 3.58
CA PHE A 3 -0.49 -1.14 2.60
C PHE A 3 -0.27 -1.97 1.33
N HIS A 4 0.06 -1.26 0.25
CA HIS A 4 0.57 -1.82 -1.00
C HIS A 4 1.85 -1.08 -1.29
N THR A 5 2.87 -1.77 -1.75
CA THR A 5 4.04 -1.13 -2.35
C THR A 5 4.18 -1.58 -3.78
N THR A 6 4.58 -0.67 -4.66
CA THR A 6 5.03 -0.97 -6.02
C THR A 6 6.54 -1.09 -6.02
N SER A 7 7.03 -1.94 -6.91
CA SER A 7 8.45 -2.20 -7.10
C SER A 7 8.68 -2.62 -8.55
N PHE A 8 9.90 -2.41 -9.07
CA PHE A 8 10.21 -2.82 -10.44
C PHE A 8 9.95 -4.32 -10.63
N ARG A 9 9.51 -4.68 -11.84
CA ARG A 9 9.29 -6.09 -12.18
C ARG A 9 10.50 -6.97 -11.84
N GLY A 10 10.25 -8.05 -11.11
CA GLY A 10 11.25 -9.06 -10.75
C GLY A 10 11.83 -8.87 -9.34
N ILE A 11 11.56 -7.75 -8.66
CA ILE A 11 12.09 -7.50 -7.31
C ILE A 11 11.09 -7.76 -6.19
N GLY A 12 9.83 -8.12 -6.48
CA GLY A 12 8.81 -8.30 -5.44
C GLY A 12 9.17 -9.33 -4.36
N THR A 13 9.90 -10.40 -4.71
CA THR A 13 10.44 -11.36 -3.72
C THR A 13 11.53 -10.75 -2.84
N ILE A 14 12.31 -9.81 -3.38
CA ILE A 14 13.32 -9.06 -2.63
C ILE A 14 12.63 -8.06 -1.71
N THR A 15 11.58 -7.38 -2.17
CA THR A 15 10.75 -6.49 -1.33
C THR A 15 10.13 -7.23 -0.15
N ARG A 16 9.60 -8.43 -0.37
CA ARG A 16 9.12 -9.28 0.72
C ARG A 16 10.22 -9.61 1.73
N ARG A 17 11.42 -10.00 1.27
CA ARG A 17 12.54 -10.29 2.16
C ARG A 17 12.97 -9.06 2.94
N GLU A 18 13.05 -7.89 2.30
CA GLU A 18 13.37 -6.64 2.99
C GLU A 18 12.34 -6.32 4.10
N LEU A 19 11.04 -6.52 3.83
CA LEU A 19 9.98 -6.35 4.83
C LEU A 19 10.17 -7.30 6.01
N ASP A 20 10.44 -8.58 5.76
CA ASP A 20 10.65 -9.59 6.80
C ASP A 20 11.93 -9.32 7.62
N ASP A 21 13.01 -8.90 6.98
CA ASP A 21 14.32 -8.64 7.60
C ASP A 21 14.31 -7.36 8.45
N ARG A 22 13.73 -6.27 7.93
CA ARG A 22 13.71 -4.97 8.62
C ARG A 22 12.64 -4.89 9.69
N PHE A 23 11.53 -5.62 9.51
CA PHE A 23 10.37 -5.54 10.38
C PHE A 23 9.91 -6.93 10.86
N PRO A 24 10.80 -7.70 11.51
CA PRO A 24 10.53 -9.08 11.85
C PRO A 24 9.29 -9.21 12.72
N ARG A 25 8.34 -10.06 12.30
CA ARG A 25 7.05 -10.34 12.97
C ARG A 25 6.10 -9.13 13.08
N LYS A 26 6.43 -7.98 12.49
CA LYS A 26 5.60 -6.78 12.50
C LYS A 26 4.80 -6.61 11.20
N VAL A 27 5.22 -7.30 10.14
CA VAL A 27 4.50 -7.36 8.86
C VAL A 27 3.77 -8.71 8.77
N ARG A 28 2.51 -8.69 8.30
CA ARG A 28 1.62 -9.85 8.17
C ARG A 28 0.92 -9.82 6.82
N ASP A 29 0.31 -10.95 6.45
CA ASP A 29 -0.51 -11.09 5.25
C ASP A 29 0.20 -10.62 3.96
N VAL A 30 1.49 -10.93 3.84
CA VAL A 30 2.32 -10.48 2.72
C VAL A 30 1.97 -11.27 1.46
N VAL A 31 1.32 -10.60 0.51
CA VAL A 31 0.90 -11.18 -0.76
C VAL A 31 1.54 -10.38 -1.91
N PRO A 32 2.57 -10.94 -2.57
CA PRO A 32 3.09 -10.38 -3.80
C PRO A 32 2.21 -10.78 -5.00
N PHE A 33 1.97 -9.85 -5.92
CA PHE A 33 1.33 -10.11 -7.19
C PHE A 33 1.91 -9.19 -8.27
N ARG A 34 1.76 -9.58 -9.53
CA ARG A 34 2.35 -8.85 -10.66
C ARG A 34 1.27 -8.14 -11.46
N VAL A 35 1.50 -6.88 -11.80
CA VAL A 35 0.63 -6.09 -12.66
C VAL A 35 1.48 -5.37 -13.69
N ARG A 36 1.35 -5.78 -14.97
CA ARG A 36 2.14 -5.25 -16.09
C ARG A 36 3.65 -5.32 -15.79
N ASP A 37 4.29 -4.16 -15.66
CA ASP A 37 5.73 -3.98 -15.46
C ASP A 37 6.11 -3.71 -14.00
N TYR A 38 5.16 -3.91 -13.07
CA TYR A 38 5.38 -3.72 -11.64
C TYR A 38 5.07 -5.00 -10.86
N ASP A 39 5.87 -5.27 -9.84
CA ASP A 39 5.49 -6.17 -8.77
C ASP A 39 4.85 -5.33 -7.65
N ILE A 40 3.65 -5.73 -7.23
CA ILE A 40 2.91 -5.11 -6.13
C ILE A 40 2.94 -6.07 -4.94
N THR A 41 3.34 -5.58 -3.78
CA THR A 41 3.30 -6.35 -2.53
C THR A 41 2.26 -5.74 -1.60
N SER A 42 1.20 -6.49 -1.30
CA SER A 42 0.23 -6.12 -0.27
C SER A 42 0.63 -6.71 1.08
N PHE A 43 0.45 -5.94 2.15
CA PHE A 43 0.75 -6.40 3.51
C PHE A 43 -0.04 -5.61 4.57
N SER A 44 -0.09 -6.17 5.77
CA SER A 44 -0.62 -5.56 6.99
C SER A 44 0.53 -5.25 7.93
N THR A 45 0.52 -4.09 8.58
CA THR A 45 1.55 -3.76 9.57
C THR A 45 1.10 -2.72 10.59
N GLU A 46 1.79 -2.69 11.73
CA GLU A 46 1.73 -1.64 12.75
C GLU A 46 2.99 -0.75 12.72
N VAL A 47 3.93 -1.04 11.81
CA VAL A 47 5.15 -0.24 11.63
C VAL A 47 4.78 1.20 11.21
N PRO A 48 5.39 2.23 11.82
CA PRO A 48 5.19 3.61 11.42
C PRO A 48 5.51 3.84 9.93
N VAL A 49 4.67 4.61 9.24
CA VAL A 49 4.79 4.81 7.79
C VAL A 49 6.11 5.45 7.39
N ALA A 50 6.66 6.35 8.22
CA ALA A 50 7.98 6.95 8.01
C ALA A 50 9.10 5.89 7.87
N ASN A 51 8.99 4.76 8.57
CA ASN A 51 9.96 3.66 8.44
C ASN A 51 9.72 2.84 7.17
N LEU A 52 8.46 2.66 6.76
CA LEU A 52 8.09 1.97 5.53
C LEU A 52 8.55 2.75 4.28
N MET A 53 8.55 4.07 4.34
CA MET A 53 9.07 4.93 3.25
C MET A 53 10.58 4.79 3.01
N GLN A 54 11.31 4.17 3.94
CA GLN A 54 12.73 3.93 3.80
C GLN A 54 13.05 2.61 3.09
N LEU A 55 12.04 1.84 2.65
CA LEU A 55 12.25 0.60 1.90
C LEU A 55 13.04 0.88 0.62
N GLY A 56 14.17 0.21 0.46
CA GLY A 56 15.06 0.42 -0.68
C GLY A 56 14.57 -0.24 -1.97
N THR A 57 13.67 -1.22 -1.85
CA THR A 57 13.10 -1.96 -2.97
C THR A 57 11.73 -1.45 -3.42
N ALA A 58 11.16 -0.47 -2.70
CA ALA A 58 9.87 0.12 -2.99
C ALA A 58 10.03 1.40 -3.82
N GLU A 59 9.22 1.55 -4.87
CA GLU A 59 9.08 2.82 -5.59
C GLU A 59 8.07 3.72 -4.87
N ASP A 60 6.86 3.21 -4.65
CA ASP A 60 5.79 3.92 -3.95
C ASP A 60 5.16 3.05 -2.85
N LEU A 61 4.53 3.74 -1.89
CA LEU A 61 3.79 3.16 -0.79
C LEU A 61 2.37 3.73 -0.76
N PHE A 62 1.37 2.84 -0.81
CA PHE A 62 -0.05 3.18 -0.87
C PHE A 62 -0.79 2.66 0.37
N CYS A 63 -1.57 3.53 1.00
CA CYS A 63 -2.53 3.15 2.01
C CYS A 63 -3.75 2.49 1.35
N ARG A 64 -4.18 1.32 1.82
CA ARG A 64 -5.42 0.69 1.32
C ARG A 64 -6.64 1.43 1.87
N ILE A 65 -7.38 2.11 0.99
CA ILE A 65 -8.66 2.76 1.33
C ILE A 65 -9.83 1.78 1.17
N ALA A 66 -9.88 1.07 0.03
CA ALA A 66 -10.88 0.07 -0.28
C ALA A 66 -10.34 -0.97 -1.26
N LEU A 67 -10.92 -2.16 -1.26
CA LEU A 67 -10.83 -3.13 -2.34
C LEU A 67 -12.24 -3.30 -2.89
N THR A 68 -12.43 -2.94 -4.16
CA THR A 68 -13.72 -3.03 -4.84
C THR A 68 -13.47 -3.53 -6.24
N ASP A 69 -14.20 -4.58 -6.64
CA ASP A 69 -14.15 -5.06 -8.01
C ASP A 69 -14.86 -4.06 -8.92
N LEU A 70 -14.13 -3.55 -9.92
CA LEU A 70 -14.65 -2.61 -10.90
C LEU A 70 -14.85 -3.34 -12.23
N SER A 71 -16.05 -3.25 -12.78
CA SER A 71 -16.41 -3.87 -14.06
C SER A 71 -15.96 -3.04 -15.28
N GLY A 72 -15.49 -1.81 -15.07
CA GLY A 72 -15.19 -0.83 -16.12
C GLY A 72 -16.43 -0.09 -16.64
N LYS A 73 -17.58 -0.21 -15.99
CA LYS A 73 -18.85 0.43 -16.40
C LYS A 73 -19.07 1.72 -15.62
N ARG A 74 -19.89 2.63 -16.17
CA ARG A 74 -20.20 3.93 -15.54
C ARG A 74 -20.68 3.83 -14.09
N LYS A 75 -21.44 2.79 -13.74
CA LYS A 75 -21.91 2.54 -12.36
C LYS A 75 -20.77 2.40 -11.34
N ASP A 76 -19.58 2.00 -11.78
CA ASP A 76 -18.43 1.85 -10.90
C ASP A 76 -17.94 3.20 -10.33
N LEU A 77 -18.32 4.32 -10.96
CA LEU A 77 -18.08 5.66 -10.43
C LEU A 77 -18.79 5.89 -9.09
N GLU A 78 -19.97 5.31 -8.91
CA GLU A 78 -20.73 5.41 -7.65
C GLU A 78 -20.01 4.65 -6.54
N HIS A 79 -19.47 3.46 -6.83
CA HIS A 79 -18.64 2.70 -5.89
C HIS A 79 -17.37 3.46 -5.49
N LEU A 80 -16.74 4.16 -6.43
CA LEU A 80 -15.56 5.00 -6.14
C LEU A 80 -15.93 6.18 -5.24
N GLN A 81 -17.07 6.82 -5.48
CA GLN A 81 -17.56 7.90 -4.61
C GLN A 81 -17.80 7.40 -3.19
N GLU A 82 -18.39 6.22 -3.02
CA GLU A 82 -18.60 5.62 -1.70
C GLU A 82 -17.27 5.31 -1.00
N ALA A 83 -16.26 4.82 -1.72
CA ALA A 83 -14.94 4.55 -1.16
C ALA A 83 -14.30 5.79 -0.53
N THR A 84 -14.56 6.99 -1.07
CA THR A 84 -14.04 8.25 -0.49
C THR A 84 -14.69 8.64 0.83
N ARG A 85 -15.83 8.05 1.18
CA ARG A 85 -16.52 8.31 2.47
C ARG A 85 -16.05 7.37 3.58
N ARG A 86 -15.18 6.40 3.28
CA ARG A 86 -14.74 5.40 4.26
C ARG A 86 -13.79 6.01 5.29
N PRO A 87 -13.84 5.57 6.56
CA PRO A 87 -12.91 6.01 7.60
C PRO A 87 -11.44 5.81 7.22
N ALA A 88 -11.15 4.76 6.45
CA ALA A 88 -9.80 4.46 5.96
C ALA A 88 -9.20 5.62 5.13
N LEU A 89 -10.01 6.40 4.40
CA LEU A 89 -9.52 7.59 3.70
C LEU A 89 -9.04 8.63 4.71
N GLN A 90 -9.80 8.90 5.77
CA GLN A 90 -9.43 9.90 6.78
C GLN A 90 -8.13 9.51 7.49
N SER A 91 -7.96 8.23 7.86
CA SER A 91 -6.70 7.72 8.40
C SER A 91 -5.54 7.87 7.42
N SER A 92 -5.76 7.59 6.13
CA SER A 92 -4.74 7.74 5.08
C SER A 92 -4.36 9.21 4.85
N LEU A 93 -5.33 10.12 4.89
CA LEU A 93 -5.09 11.57 4.79
C LEU A 93 -4.33 12.11 6.00
N ALA A 94 -4.60 11.59 7.20
CA ALA A 94 -3.85 11.96 8.40
C ALA A 94 -2.36 11.57 8.26
N ILE A 95 -2.08 10.35 7.80
CA ILE A 95 -0.73 9.87 7.48
C ILE A 95 -0.06 10.76 6.42
N HIS A 96 -0.79 11.07 5.34
CA HIS A 96 -0.25 11.93 4.28
C HIS A 96 0.15 13.32 4.80
N ARG A 97 -0.66 13.92 5.69
CA ARG A 97 -0.34 15.21 6.32
C ARG A 97 0.87 15.11 7.24
N GLU A 98 0.94 14.07 8.06
CA GLU A 98 2.07 13.85 8.99
C GLU A 98 3.41 13.78 8.24
N ILE A 99 3.42 13.09 7.10
CA ILE A 99 4.63 12.91 6.28
C ILE A 99 4.91 14.14 5.40
N GLY A 100 3.87 14.75 4.81
CA GLY A 100 3.97 15.86 3.87
C GLY A 100 4.42 17.18 4.51
N VAL A 101 4.22 17.35 5.82
CA VAL A 101 4.69 18.53 6.58
C VAL A 101 6.18 18.44 6.93
N GLY A 102 6.83 17.29 6.73
CA GLY A 102 8.26 17.08 6.97
C GLY A 102 9.19 17.33 5.77
N ARG A 103 8.70 17.98 4.70
CA ARG A 103 9.49 18.34 3.51
C ARG A 103 9.53 19.85 3.29
#